data_AF-A0A7H9E1G0-F1
#
_entry.id   AF-A0A7H9E1G0-F1
#
_cell.length_a   1.000
_cell.length_b   1.000
_cell.length_c   1.000
_cell.angle_alpha   90.00
_cell.angle_beta   90.00
_cell.angle_gamma   90.00
#
_symmetry.space_group_name_H-M   'P 1'
#
loop_
_entity.id
_entity.type
_entity.pdbx_description
1 polymer ?
#
loop_
_entity_poly.entity_id
_entity_poly.type
_entity_poly.pdbx_seq_one_letter_code
_entity_poly.pdbx_strand_id
1 'polypeptide(L)' 'MNTVRERKALYLAAHIGENVATAAGALALIEAGVDAVKVGISPSSICTTRIVTGVGVP' A
#
# COMPACT_ATOMS: atom_id res chain seq x y z
N MET A 1 6.97 -8.19 -2.38
CA MET A 1 7.66 -7.00 -2.93
C MET A 1 8.37 -7.26 -4.26
N ASN A 2 8.62 -8.51 -4.65
CA ASN A 2 9.20 -8.85 -5.95
C ASN A 2 8.44 -8.23 -7.14
N THR A 3 7.10 -8.17 -7.05
CA THR A 3 6.25 -7.52 -8.06
C THR A 3 6.65 -6.06 -8.33
N VAL A 4 6.99 -5.26 -7.31
CA VAL A 4 7.40 -3.85 -7.53
C VAL A 4 8.69 -3.81 -8.36
N ARG A 5 9.66 -4.65 -8.00
CA ARG A 5 10.97 -4.73 -8.66
C ARG A 5 10.83 -5.23 -10.11
N GLU A 6 10.05 -6.29 -10.31
CA GLU A 6 9.76 -6.87 -11.63
C GLU A 6 9.03 -5.87 -12.52
N ARG A 7 8.03 -5.16 -11.99
CA ARG A 7 7.27 -4.16 -12.77
C ARG A 7 8.14 -2.97 -13.13
N LYS A 8 9.00 -2.48 -12.23
CA LYS A 8 9.91 -1.38 -12.56
C LYS A 8 10.96 -1.76 -13.61
N ALA A 9 11.32 -3.03 -13.72
CA ALA A 9 12.18 -3.50 -14.82
C ALA A 9 11.48 -3.47 -16.19
N LEU A 10 10.15 -3.50 -16.22
CA LEU A 10 9.36 -3.57 -17.45
C LEU A 10 8.71 -2.24 -17.85
N TYR A 11 8.43 -1.38 -16.87
CA TYR A 11 7.67 -0.15 -17.06
C TYR A 11 8.37 1.02 -16.38
N LEU A 12 8.63 2.07 -17.14
CA LEU A 12 9.18 3.36 -16.68
C LEU A 12 8.12 4.26 -16.01
N ALA A 13 6.96 3.71 -15.66
CA ALA A 13 5.89 4.46 -15.03
C ALA A 13 6.15 4.65 -13.53
N ALA A 14 5.57 5.71 -12.96
CA ALA A 14 5.52 5.87 -11.50
C ALA A 14 4.64 4.79 -10.88
N HIS A 15 5.12 4.12 -9.83
CA HIS A 15 4.43 3.05 -9.14
C HIS A 15 4.04 3.49 -7.73
N ILE A 16 2.77 3.31 -7.40
CA ILE A 16 2.22 3.58 -6.08
C ILE A 16 2.07 2.26 -5.33
N GLY A 17 2.72 2.16 -4.16
CA GLY A 17 2.60 1.01 -3.26
C GLY A 17 1.49 1.23 -2.25
N GLU A 18 0.63 0.23 -2.05
CA GLU A 18 -0.58 0.38 -1.24
C GLU A 18 -1.16 -0.97 -0.78
N ASN A 19 -2.11 -1.01 0.17
CA ASN A 19 -2.46 0.01 1.16
C ASN A 19 -1.69 -0.30 2.45
N VAL A 20 -1.24 0.73 3.19
CA VAL A 20 -0.51 0.53 4.44
C VAL A 20 -1.02 1.41 5.57
N ALA A 21 -0.84 0.96 6.81
CA ALA A 21 -1.24 1.70 8.02
C ALA A 21 -0.18 1.65 9.13
N THR A 22 1.05 1.22 8.81
CA THR A 22 2.18 1.16 9.75
C THR A 22 3.44 1.75 9.14
N ALA A 23 4.28 2.35 9.97
CA ALA A 23 5.57 2.90 9.54
C ALA A 23 6.47 1.81 8.93
N ALA A 24 6.53 0.63 9.56
CA ALA A 24 7.32 -0.50 9.06
C ALA A 24 6.85 -0.97 7.68
N GLY A 25 5.54 -1.05 7.44
CA GLY A 25 5.02 -1.42 6.12
C GLY A 25 5.32 -0.35 5.07
N ALA A 26 5.21 0.93 5.42
CA ALA A 26 5.53 2.03 4.52
C ALA A 26 7.00 2.01 4.13
N LEU A 27 7.89 1.81 5.11
CA LEU A 27 9.33 1.66 4.88
C LEU A 27 9.62 0.49 3.94
N ALA A 28 9.00 -0.67 4.16
CA ALA A 28 9.22 -1.83 3.32
C ALA A 28 8.76 -1.62 1.86
N LEU A 29 7.70 -0.83 1.62
CA LEU A 29 7.28 -0.44 0.26
C LEU A 29 8.29 0.49 -0.40
N ILE A 30 8.82 1.47 0.35
CA ILE A 30 9.86 2.38 -0.11
C ILE A 30 11.12 1.59 -0.48
N GLU A 31 11.56 0.67 0.36
CA GLU A 31 12.70 -0.23 0.11
C GLU A 31 12.49 -1.16 -1.08
N ALA A 32 11.23 -1.49 -1.40
CA ALA A 32 10.90 -2.23 -2.61
C ALA A 32 11.02 -1.38 -3.88
N GLY A 33 11.03 -0.05 -3.76
CA GLY A 33 11.28 0.89 -4.84
C GLY A 33 10.03 1.58 -5.39
N VAL A 34 8.94 1.70 -4.64
CA VAL A 34 7.76 2.48 -5.08
C VAL A 34 8.05 3.99 -5.06
N ASP A 35 7.41 4.75 -5.93
CA ASP A 35 7.58 6.21 -6.04
C ASP A 35 6.67 6.98 -5.08
N ALA A 36 5.56 6.36 -4.68
CA ALA A 36 4.67 6.88 -3.66
C ALA A 36 4.04 5.76 -2.84
N VAL A 37 3.57 6.09 -1.63
CA VAL A 37 2.88 5.17 -0.73
C VAL A 37 1.47 5.68 -0.48
N LYS A 38 0.45 4.85 -0.72
CA LYS A 38 -0.94 5.17 -0.35
C LYS A 38 -1.26 4.59 1.03
N VAL A 39 -1.62 5.49 1.94
CA VAL A 39 -1.90 5.17 3.35
C VAL A 39 -3.40 5.04 3.58
N GLY A 40 -3.78 4.05 4.39
CA GLY A 40 -5.13 3.88 4.92
C GLY A 40 -5.64 2.46 4.77
N ILE A 41 -6.20 1.90 5.84
CA ILE A 41 -6.91 0.61 5.81
C ILE A 41 -8.30 0.78 6.41
N SER A 42 -9.32 0.63 5.58
CA SER A 42 -10.73 0.89 5.91
C SER A 42 -11.19 2.34 6.22
N PRO A 43 -10.50 3.46 5.88
CA PRO A 43 -10.96 4.81 6.27
C PRO A 43 -12.07 5.40 5.37
N SER A 44 -12.38 4.74 4.24
CA SER A 44 -13.35 5.24 3.27
C SER A 44 -14.80 5.05 3.75
N SER A 45 -15.68 6.01 3.43
CA SER A 45 -17.10 6.01 3.81
C SER A 45 -17.90 4.82 3.29
N ILE A 46 -17.47 4.22 2.17
CA ILE A 46 -18.12 3.03 1.58
C ILE A 46 -17.48 1.71 2.03
N CYS A 47 -16.35 1.76 2.73
CA CYS A 47 -15.60 0.56 3.08
C CYS A 47 -16.21 -0.12 4.32
N THR A 48 -16.66 -1.37 4.17
CA THR A 48 -17.28 -2.15 5.24
C THR A 48 -16.31 -3.10 5.96
N THR A 49 -15.01 -3.05 5.64
CA THR A 49 -14.02 -4.00 6.19
C THR A 49 -14.00 -3.96 7.71
N ARG A 50 -14.00 -2.78 8.34
CA ARG A 50 -14.08 -2.67 9.80
C ARG A 50 -15.37 -3.27 10.38
N ILE A 51 -16.48 -3.24 9.64
CA ILE A 51 -17.77 -3.81 10.06
C ILE A 51 -17.74 -5.35 9.97
N VAL A 52 -17.20 -5.89 8.88
CA VAL A 52 -17.24 -7.33 8.60
C VAL A 52 -16.13 -8.09 9.32
N THR A 53 -14.90 -7.56 9.32
CA THR A 53 -13.72 -8.27 9.83
C THR A 53 -13.17 -7.67 11.13
N GLY A 54 -13.64 -6.49 11.54
CA GLY A 54 -13.05 -5.73 12.64
C GLY A 54 -11.70 -5.08 12.30
N VAL A 55 -11.16 -5.30 11.09
CA VAL A 55 -9.83 -4.80 10.71
C VAL A 55 -9.95 -3.41 10.10
N GLY A 56 -9.16 -2.48 10.63
CA GLY A 56 -9.07 -1.11 10.16
C GLY A 56 -8.15 -0.30 11.07
N VAL A 57 -7.54 0.76 10.54
CA VAL A 57 -6.76 1.73 11.33
C VAL A 57 -7.41 3.11 11.09
N PRO A 58 -7.66 3.90 12.15
CA PRO A 58 -8.23 5.24 12.02
C PRO A 58 -7.30 6.19 11.25
#